data_AF-A0A1W6ZBX8-F1
#
_entry.id   AF-A0A1W6ZBX8-F1
#
_cell.length_a   1.000
_cell.length_b   1.000
_cell.length_c   1.000
_cell.angle_alpha   90.00
_cell.angle_beta   90.00
_cell.angle_gamma   90.00
#
_symmetry.space_group_name_H-M   'P 1'
#
loop_
_entity.id
_entity.type
_entity.pdbx_description
1 polymer ?
#
loop_
_entity_poly.entity_id
_entity_poly.type
_entity_poly.pdbx_seq_one_letter_code
_entity_poly.pdbx_strand_id
1 'polypeptide(L)'
;MSELVRPKLDLPPGRKKVLLHSCCAPCSGEVMEAMTASGIDYAIYFYNPNIHPVKEYEIRKQENIRFAEQHGIEFIDADYDMDNWFDRVKGLEDSPERGERCTVCFDMRFERTALYAHEHGFDTITSSLGISRWKDMNQINGCGERAAARYDDLVYWTYNWRKGGGSQRMIEISKRENFYQQEYCGCVYSLRDTNRHRRAQGRDRIHIGVKFYGREEILNGDS
;
A
#
# COMPACT_ATOMS: atom_id res chain seq x y z
N MET A 1 -20.89 20.82 7.98
CA MET A 1 -20.17 19.79 7.19
C MET A 1 -21.23 18.96 6.52
N SER A 2 -21.32 19.01 5.18
CA SER A 2 -22.22 18.10 4.45
C SER A 2 -21.82 16.67 4.75
N GLU A 3 -22.78 15.83 5.12
CA GLU A 3 -22.57 14.41 5.35
C GLU A 3 -21.97 13.79 4.07
N LEU A 4 -20.78 13.18 4.19
CA LEU A 4 -20.11 12.55 3.07
C LEU A 4 -20.90 11.30 2.66
N VAL A 5 -21.64 11.37 1.57
CA VAL A 5 -22.34 10.21 1.02
C VAL A 5 -21.33 9.31 0.31
N ARG A 6 -20.90 8.24 0.98
CA ARG A 6 -20.00 7.22 0.40
C ARG A 6 -20.82 6.24 -0.45
N PRO A 7 -20.40 5.94 -1.70
CA PRO A 7 -21.03 4.86 -2.44
C PRO A 7 -20.79 3.54 -1.70
N LYS A 8 -21.85 2.73 -1.56
CA LYS A 8 -21.73 1.40 -1.00
C LYS A 8 -20.94 0.51 -1.96
N LEU A 9 -19.95 -0.19 -1.45
CA LEU A 9 -19.15 -1.13 -2.21
C LEU A 9 -19.78 -2.52 -2.16
N ASP A 10 -19.86 -3.17 -3.31
CA ASP A 10 -20.26 -4.58 -3.44
C ASP A 10 -19.04 -5.44 -3.73
N LEU A 11 -18.91 -6.54 -2.99
CA LEU A 11 -17.90 -7.57 -3.25
C LEU A 11 -18.23 -8.34 -4.53
N PRO A 12 -17.24 -9.05 -5.11
CA PRO A 12 -17.52 -10.01 -6.18
C PRO A 12 -18.63 -11.00 -5.77
N PRO A 13 -19.45 -11.51 -6.71
CA PRO A 13 -20.59 -12.37 -6.39
C PRO A 13 -20.21 -13.58 -5.54
N GLY A 14 -20.98 -13.82 -4.48
CA GLY A 14 -20.80 -14.97 -3.58
C GLY A 14 -19.67 -14.82 -2.55
N ARG A 15 -18.98 -13.68 -2.50
CA ARG A 15 -17.88 -13.40 -1.58
C ARG A 15 -18.31 -12.65 -0.33
N LYS A 16 -17.58 -12.84 0.76
CA LYS A 16 -17.96 -12.37 2.11
C LYS A 16 -16.82 -11.76 2.89
N LYS A 17 -15.58 -12.24 2.75
CA LYS A 17 -14.48 -11.87 3.64
C LYS A 17 -13.22 -11.51 2.88
N VAL A 18 -12.74 -10.28 3.07
CA VAL A 18 -11.62 -9.72 2.31
C VAL A 18 -10.34 -9.65 3.12
N LEU A 19 -9.24 -10.10 2.54
CA LEU A 19 -7.90 -9.78 3.02
C LEU A 19 -7.34 -8.62 2.19
N LEU A 20 -7.25 -7.44 2.80
CA LEU A 20 -6.72 -6.24 2.16
C LEU A 20 -5.21 -6.18 2.35
N HIS A 21 -4.46 -6.45 1.28
CA HIS A 21 -3.03 -6.19 1.28
C HIS A 21 -2.76 -4.67 1.33
N SER A 22 -2.06 -4.22 2.37
CA SER A 22 -1.76 -2.80 2.58
C SER A 22 -0.27 -2.47 2.43
N CYS A 23 0.04 -1.43 1.65
CA CYS A 23 1.41 -0.96 1.49
C CYS A 23 1.86 0.14 2.46
N CYS A 24 0.93 0.97 2.94
CA CYS A 24 1.16 2.06 3.89
C CYS A 24 -0.15 2.80 4.21
N ALA A 25 -0.18 3.53 5.33
CA ALA A 25 -1.38 4.24 5.80
C ALA A 25 -1.96 5.25 4.80
N PRO A 26 -1.18 6.11 4.10
CA PRO A 26 -1.74 6.97 3.04
C PRO A 26 -2.49 6.19 1.97
N CYS A 27 -1.96 5.06 1.51
CA CYS A 27 -2.63 4.29 0.45
C CYS A 27 -3.84 3.50 0.96
N SER A 28 -3.82 3.02 2.20
CA SER A 28 -4.96 2.27 2.77
C SER A 28 -6.04 3.14 3.39
N GLY A 29 -5.77 4.41 3.73
CA GLY A 29 -6.68 5.25 4.50
C GLY A 29 -8.11 5.29 3.95
N GLU A 30 -8.25 5.74 2.70
CA GLU A 30 -9.56 5.79 2.04
C GLU A 30 -10.15 4.40 1.78
N VAL A 31 -9.31 3.39 1.50
CA VAL A 31 -9.77 2.01 1.26
C VAL A 31 -10.41 1.45 2.53
N MET A 32 -9.78 1.64 3.69
CA MET A 32 -10.31 1.22 4.99
C MET A 32 -11.62 1.94 5.31
N GLU A 33 -11.67 3.28 5.20
CA GLU A 33 -12.91 4.02 5.46
C GLU A 33 -14.06 3.58 4.52
N ALA A 34 -13.77 3.32 3.24
CA ALA A 34 -14.78 2.91 2.27
C ALA A 34 -15.29 1.48 2.51
N MET A 35 -14.41 0.54 2.87
CA MET A 35 -14.80 -0.83 3.20
C MET A 35 -15.59 -0.90 4.51
N THR A 36 -15.13 -0.19 5.56
CA THR A 36 -15.84 -0.10 6.85
C THR A 36 -17.21 0.55 6.67
N ALA A 37 -17.32 1.65 5.93
CA ALA A 37 -18.62 2.30 5.66
C ALA A 37 -19.57 1.42 4.83
N SER A 38 -19.04 0.48 4.05
CA SER A 38 -19.83 -0.47 3.27
C SER A 38 -20.27 -1.70 4.07
N GLY A 39 -19.78 -1.84 5.32
CA GLY A 39 -20.06 -3.00 6.17
C GLY A 39 -19.39 -4.28 5.67
N ILE A 40 -18.27 -4.17 4.94
CA ILE A 40 -17.49 -5.31 4.47
C ILE A 40 -16.71 -5.90 5.65
N ASP A 41 -16.70 -7.24 5.78
CA ASP A 41 -15.82 -7.96 6.70
C ASP A 41 -14.43 -8.10 6.06
N TYR A 42 -13.42 -7.50 6.70
CA TYR A 42 -12.06 -7.52 6.20
C TYR A 42 -11.00 -7.38 7.30
N ALA A 43 -9.81 -7.87 6.98
CA ALA A 43 -8.59 -7.64 7.74
C ALA A 43 -7.51 -7.01 6.87
N ILE A 44 -6.56 -6.33 7.51
CA ILE A 44 -5.36 -5.79 6.87
C ILE A 44 -4.25 -6.81 6.90
N TYR A 45 -3.63 -7.05 5.75
CA TYR A 45 -2.40 -7.84 5.65
C TYR A 45 -1.24 -6.92 5.27
N PHE A 46 -0.27 -6.76 6.17
CA PHE A 46 0.91 -5.95 5.93
C PHE A 46 2.12 -6.82 5.65
N TYR A 47 2.46 -6.95 4.36
CA TYR A 47 3.67 -7.63 3.92
C TYR A 47 4.39 -6.80 2.86
N ASN A 48 5.49 -6.19 3.28
CA ASN A 48 6.24 -5.21 2.51
C ASN A 48 7.76 -5.43 2.67
N PRO A 49 8.29 -6.60 2.30
CA PRO A 49 9.71 -6.94 2.48
C PRO A 49 10.64 -6.01 1.70
N ASN A 50 10.10 -5.32 0.69
CA ASN A 50 10.84 -4.41 -0.14
C ASN A 50 11.14 -3.06 0.50
N ILE A 51 10.46 -2.66 1.60
CA ILE A 51 10.66 -1.31 2.14
C ILE A 51 12.07 -1.23 2.70
N HIS A 52 12.79 -0.14 2.43
CA HIS A 52 14.15 0.04 2.90
C HIS A 52 14.44 1.54 3.04
N PRO A 53 15.16 1.96 4.10
CA PRO A 53 15.72 1.16 5.19
C PRO A 53 14.69 0.75 6.25
N VAL A 54 15.12 -0.02 7.25
CA VAL A 54 14.28 -0.48 8.39
C VAL A 54 13.48 0.65 9.03
N LYS A 55 14.07 1.85 9.16
CA LYS A 55 13.36 3.02 9.70
C LYS A 55 12.11 3.39 8.88
N GLU A 56 12.18 3.29 7.56
CA GLU A 56 11.02 3.52 6.68
C GLU A 56 9.95 2.45 6.90
N TYR A 57 10.37 1.19 6.99
CA TYR A 57 9.48 0.05 7.21
C TYR A 57 8.69 0.23 8.51
N GLU A 58 9.39 0.53 9.62
CA GLU A 58 8.74 0.73 10.91
C GLU A 58 7.78 1.92 10.90
N ILE A 59 8.17 3.08 10.35
CA ILE A 59 7.25 4.24 10.28
C ILE A 59 5.99 3.88 9.50
N ARG A 60 6.14 3.29 8.30
CA ARG A 60 4.99 2.90 7.46
C ARG A 60 4.11 1.84 8.13
N LYS A 61 4.71 0.90 8.85
CA LYS A 61 4.01 -0.16 9.58
C LYS A 61 3.22 0.39 10.75
N GLN A 62 3.90 1.08 11.68
CA GLN A 62 3.29 1.59 12.91
C GLN A 62 2.15 2.58 12.62
N GLU A 63 2.30 3.40 11.58
CA GLU A 63 1.25 4.33 11.17
C GLU A 63 -0.01 3.62 10.64
N ASN A 64 0.18 2.50 9.95
CA ASN A 64 -0.90 1.69 9.39
C ASN A 64 -1.61 0.89 10.49
N ILE A 65 -0.85 0.34 11.46
CA ILE A 65 -1.39 -0.29 12.68
C ILE A 65 -2.26 0.71 13.43
N ARG A 66 -1.72 1.89 13.76
CA ARG A 66 -2.46 2.95 14.47
C ARG A 66 -3.78 3.28 13.80
N PHE A 67 -3.78 3.42 12.47
CA PHE A 67 -4.99 3.76 11.73
C PHE A 67 -6.00 2.60 11.68
N ALA A 68 -5.54 1.36 11.55
CA ALA A 68 -6.39 0.17 11.61
C ALA A 68 -7.06 0.02 12.99
N GLU A 69 -6.29 0.18 14.07
CA GLU A 69 -6.79 0.13 15.45
C GLU A 69 -7.86 1.19 15.72
N GLN A 70 -7.65 2.42 15.25
CA GLN A 70 -8.64 3.51 15.36
C GLN A 70 -9.99 3.16 14.72
N HIS A 71 -10.00 2.29 13.72
CA HIS A 71 -11.21 1.85 13.00
C HIS A 71 -11.69 0.46 13.44
N GLY A 72 -11.06 -0.16 14.44
CA GLY A 72 -11.40 -1.50 14.92
C GLY A 72 -11.17 -2.60 13.89
N ILE A 73 -10.18 -2.43 13.00
CA ILE A 73 -9.86 -3.37 11.92
C ILE A 73 -8.75 -4.32 12.37
N GLU A 74 -8.92 -5.62 12.13
CA GLU A 74 -7.88 -6.61 12.37
C GLU A 74 -6.63 -6.31 11.51
N PHE A 75 -5.45 -6.36 12.12
CA PHE A 75 -4.19 -6.10 11.46
C PHE A 75 -3.24 -7.29 11.61
N ILE A 76 -2.83 -7.86 10.49
CA ILE A 76 -1.91 -8.99 10.39
C ILE A 76 -0.56 -8.45 9.93
N ASP A 77 0.40 -8.42 10.86
CA ASP A 77 1.80 -8.06 10.59
C ASP A 77 2.57 -9.31 10.15
N ALA A 78 2.98 -9.33 8.89
CA ALA A 78 3.75 -10.45 8.33
C ALA A 78 5.25 -10.15 8.29
N ASP A 79 6.05 -11.22 8.25
CA ASP A 79 7.51 -11.15 8.37
C ASP A 79 8.18 -10.17 7.40
N TYR A 80 9.18 -9.46 7.91
CA TYR A 80 9.99 -8.54 7.12
C TYR A 80 11.11 -9.28 6.36
N ASP A 81 10.71 -10.08 5.38
CA ASP A 81 11.53 -11.02 4.61
C ASP A 81 12.42 -10.33 3.54
N MET A 82 13.30 -9.42 3.97
CA MET A 82 14.14 -8.60 3.09
C MET A 82 15.10 -9.44 2.23
N ASP A 83 15.74 -10.45 2.81
CA ASP A 83 16.77 -11.22 2.11
C ASP A 83 16.19 -11.97 0.90
N ASN A 84 15.03 -12.62 1.08
CA ASN A 84 14.29 -13.25 -0.02
C ASN A 84 13.85 -12.23 -1.08
N TRP A 85 13.49 -11.00 -0.67
CA TRP A 85 13.18 -9.95 -1.64
C TRP A 85 14.40 -9.59 -2.48
N PHE A 86 15.58 -9.42 -1.87
CA PHE A 86 16.82 -9.16 -2.59
C PHE A 86 17.19 -10.30 -3.54
N ASP A 87 17.05 -11.54 -3.10
CA ASP A 87 17.32 -12.72 -3.94
C ASP A 87 16.40 -12.75 -5.18
N ARG A 88 15.12 -12.44 -5.01
CA ARG A 88 14.14 -12.43 -6.11
C ARG A 88 14.38 -11.32 -7.13
N VAL A 89 14.86 -10.15 -6.69
CA VAL A 89 15.09 -8.99 -7.58
C VAL A 89 16.50 -8.89 -8.12
N LYS A 90 17.37 -9.87 -7.81
CA LYS A 90 18.74 -9.92 -8.30
C LYS A 90 18.78 -9.92 -9.83
N GLY A 91 19.62 -9.06 -10.41
CA GLY A 91 19.68 -8.81 -11.86
C GLY A 91 18.66 -7.80 -12.39
N LEU A 92 17.72 -7.32 -11.54
CA LEU A 92 16.72 -6.32 -11.88
C LEU A 92 16.96 -4.97 -11.18
N GLU A 93 18.16 -4.75 -10.66
CA GLU A 93 18.54 -3.58 -9.85
C GLU A 93 18.40 -2.26 -10.62
N ASP A 94 18.60 -2.31 -11.94
CA ASP A 94 18.51 -1.16 -12.84
C ASP A 94 17.20 -1.12 -13.66
N SER A 95 16.28 -2.06 -13.42
CA SER A 95 14.93 -1.97 -13.96
C SER A 95 14.28 -0.65 -13.53
N PRO A 96 13.61 0.09 -14.42
CA PRO A 96 12.89 1.29 -14.03
C PRO A 96 11.70 0.95 -13.10
N GLU A 97 11.19 1.96 -12.40
CA GLU A 97 9.90 1.85 -11.71
C GLU A 97 8.79 1.58 -12.73
N ARG A 98 7.82 0.72 -12.37
CA ARG A 98 6.84 0.08 -13.28
C ARG A 98 7.43 -0.95 -14.26
N GLY A 99 8.74 -1.17 -14.23
CA GLY A 99 9.38 -2.26 -14.97
C GLY A 99 9.25 -3.62 -14.28
N GLU A 100 10.04 -4.58 -14.75
CA GLU A 100 10.01 -5.99 -14.33
C GLU A 100 10.25 -6.17 -12.83
N ARG A 101 11.15 -5.38 -12.22
CA ARG A 101 11.37 -5.42 -10.77
C ARG A 101 10.08 -5.16 -9.98
N CYS A 102 9.22 -4.26 -10.45
CA CYS A 102 7.96 -3.98 -9.78
C CYS A 102 7.00 -5.17 -9.89
N THR A 103 6.96 -5.87 -11.03
CA THR A 103 6.21 -7.13 -11.18
C THR A 103 6.68 -8.16 -10.16
N VAL A 104 7.98 -8.46 -10.10
CA VAL A 104 8.55 -9.43 -9.14
C VAL A 104 8.25 -9.03 -7.69
N CYS A 105 8.37 -7.74 -7.37
CA CYS A 105 8.05 -7.21 -6.05
C CYS A 105 6.56 -7.40 -5.69
N PHE A 106 5.64 -7.18 -6.63
CA PHE A 106 4.21 -7.36 -6.40
C PHE A 106 3.82 -8.83 -6.35
N ASP A 107 4.38 -9.67 -7.22
CA ASP A 107 4.17 -11.12 -7.20
C ASP A 107 4.55 -11.69 -5.84
N MET A 108 5.76 -11.44 -5.33
CA MET A 108 6.17 -11.89 -3.99
C MET A 108 5.18 -11.47 -2.89
N ARG A 109 4.67 -10.25 -2.97
CA ARG A 109 3.74 -9.72 -1.97
C ARG A 109 2.38 -10.39 -2.04
N PHE A 110 1.83 -10.52 -3.24
CA PHE A 110 0.53 -11.14 -3.45
C PHE A 110 0.54 -12.65 -3.29
N GLU A 111 1.65 -13.34 -3.59
CA GLU A 111 1.83 -14.77 -3.30
C GLU A 111 1.63 -15.06 -1.81
N ARG A 112 2.25 -14.26 -0.94
CA ARG A 112 2.09 -14.38 0.52
C ARG A 112 0.70 -13.98 0.99
N THR A 113 0.12 -12.92 0.43
CA THR A 113 -1.26 -12.52 0.74
C THR A 113 -2.26 -13.62 0.36
N ALA A 114 -2.12 -14.21 -0.84
CA ALA A 114 -3.01 -15.26 -1.31
C ALA A 114 -2.89 -16.54 -0.48
N LEU A 115 -1.66 -16.93 -0.14
CA LEU A 115 -1.42 -18.07 0.77
C LEU A 115 -2.10 -17.84 2.13
N TYR A 116 -1.87 -16.69 2.75
CA TYR A 116 -2.47 -16.39 4.05
C TYR A 116 -4.01 -16.37 3.95
N ALA A 117 -4.56 -15.76 2.90
CA ALA A 117 -6.00 -15.69 2.68
C ALA A 117 -6.65 -17.08 2.63
N HIS A 118 -6.07 -17.98 1.81
CA HIS A 118 -6.52 -19.36 1.66
C HIS A 118 -6.46 -20.12 3.00
N GLU A 119 -5.35 -20.01 3.75
CA GLU A 119 -5.16 -20.72 5.01
C GLU A 119 -6.09 -20.21 6.15
N HIS A 120 -6.58 -18.97 6.06
CA HIS A 120 -7.33 -18.30 7.13
C HIS A 120 -8.78 -17.97 6.76
N GLY A 121 -9.30 -18.58 5.68
CA GLY A 121 -10.72 -18.49 5.32
C GLY A 121 -11.16 -17.14 4.77
N PHE A 122 -10.26 -16.40 4.12
CA PHE A 122 -10.61 -15.24 3.32
C PHE A 122 -10.91 -15.70 1.89
N ASP A 123 -12.06 -15.31 1.35
CA ASP A 123 -12.49 -15.73 0.01
C ASP A 123 -12.13 -14.71 -1.08
N THR A 124 -11.59 -13.56 -0.68
CA THR A 124 -11.24 -12.44 -1.54
C THR A 124 -9.95 -11.77 -1.07
N ILE A 125 -9.04 -11.47 -2.00
CA ILE A 125 -7.91 -10.56 -1.77
C ILE A 125 -8.06 -9.29 -2.61
N THR A 126 -7.58 -8.17 -2.09
CA THR A 126 -7.43 -6.92 -2.85
C THR A 126 -6.25 -6.11 -2.33
N SER A 127 -5.97 -4.95 -2.92
CA SER A 127 -4.76 -4.19 -2.61
C SER A 127 -4.98 -2.69 -2.56
N SER A 128 -4.41 -2.04 -1.53
CA SER A 128 -4.35 -0.57 -1.47
C SER A 128 -3.33 0.01 -2.47
N LEU A 129 -2.47 -0.82 -3.07
CA LEU A 129 -1.52 -0.39 -4.12
C LEU A 129 -2.22 0.31 -5.29
N GLY A 130 -3.47 -0.09 -5.60
CA GLY A 130 -4.25 0.42 -6.73
C GLY A 130 -4.64 1.90 -6.60
N ILE A 131 -4.65 2.49 -5.39
CA ILE A 131 -5.05 3.89 -5.21
C ILE A 131 -4.00 4.88 -5.72
N SER A 132 -2.72 4.48 -5.75
CA SER A 132 -1.64 5.39 -6.15
C SER A 132 -1.62 5.57 -7.66
N ARG A 133 -1.83 6.80 -8.15
CA ARG A 133 -1.68 7.16 -9.59
C ARG A 133 -0.28 6.91 -10.14
N TRP A 134 0.71 6.77 -9.28
CA TRP A 134 2.10 6.56 -9.66
C TRP A 134 2.40 5.09 -10.00
N LYS A 135 1.49 4.17 -9.70
CA LYS A 135 1.66 2.74 -10.02
C LYS A 135 0.85 2.35 -11.26
N ASP A 136 1.35 1.37 -11.98
CA ASP A 136 0.60 0.74 -13.06
C ASP A 136 -0.45 -0.20 -12.48
N MET A 137 -1.73 0.12 -12.71
CA MET A 137 -2.85 -0.64 -12.17
C MET A 137 -3.01 -2.00 -12.85
N ASN A 138 -2.68 -2.11 -14.13
CA ASN A 138 -2.74 -3.38 -14.85
C ASN A 138 -1.63 -4.31 -14.35
N GLN A 139 -0.44 -3.76 -14.10
CA GLN A 139 0.65 -4.51 -13.48
C GLN A 139 0.24 -5.05 -12.11
N ILE A 140 -0.32 -4.20 -11.23
CA ILE A 140 -0.78 -4.61 -9.90
C ILE A 140 -1.86 -5.68 -10.00
N ASN A 141 -2.90 -5.44 -10.80
CA ASN A 141 -4.03 -6.36 -10.92
C ASN A 141 -3.60 -7.71 -11.49
N GLY A 142 -2.75 -7.72 -12.52
CA GLY A 142 -2.24 -8.96 -13.09
C GLY A 142 -1.43 -9.80 -12.08
N CYS A 143 -0.66 -9.15 -11.19
CA CYS A 143 0.05 -9.88 -10.12
C CYS A 143 -0.94 -10.47 -9.09
N GLY A 144 -1.95 -9.69 -8.69
CA GLY A 144 -2.98 -10.13 -7.76
C GLY A 144 -3.83 -11.29 -8.30
N GLU A 145 -4.26 -11.21 -9.56
CA GLU A 145 -5.01 -12.27 -10.25
C GLU A 145 -4.19 -13.56 -10.36
N ARG A 146 -2.90 -13.46 -10.78
CA ARG A 146 -2.01 -14.63 -10.84
C ARG A 146 -1.79 -15.29 -9.47
N ALA A 147 -1.74 -14.50 -8.40
CA ALA A 147 -1.58 -15.04 -7.05
C ALA A 147 -2.86 -15.72 -6.56
N ALA A 148 -4.03 -15.09 -6.76
CA ALA A 148 -5.32 -15.67 -6.37
C ALA A 148 -5.63 -16.95 -7.16
N ALA A 149 -5.32 -17.00 -8.46
CA ALA A 149 -5.59 -18.14 -9.34
C ALA A 149 -4.86 -19.45 -8.95
N ARG A 150 -4.01 -19.42 -7.93
CA ARG A 150 -3.39 -20.63 -7.34
C ARG A 150 -4.34 -21.39 -6.42
N TYR A 151 -5.47 -20.79 -6.05
CA TYR A 151 -6.43 -21.34 -5.09
C TYR A 151 -7.86 -21.21 -5.64
N ASP A 152 -8.60 -22.31 -5.70
CA ASP A 152 -9.94 -22.35 -6.30
C ASP A 152 -10.99 -21.54 -5.51
N ASP A 153 -10.76 -21.36 -4.22
CA ASP A 153 -11.62 -20.66 -3.28
C ASP A 153 -11.35 -19.15 -3.22
N LEU A 154 -10.32 -18.65 -3.90
CA LEU A 154 -9.87 -17.26 -3.78
C LEU A 154 -10.09 -16.44 -5.06
N VAL A 155 -10.52 -15.19 -4.91
CA VAL A 155 -10.55 -14.22 -6.02
C VAL A 155 -9.75 -12.97 -5.70
N TYR A 156 -9.17 -12.36 -6.73
CA TYR A 156 -8.60 -11.02 -6.62
C TYR A 156 -9.63 -9.98 -7.07
N TRP A 157 -10.01 -9.08 -6.17
CA TRP A 157 -10.96 -8.01 -6.44
C TRP A 157 -10.23 -6.80 -7.05
N THR A 158 -10.37 -6.63 -8.36
CA THR A 158 -9.73 -5.58 -9.18
C THR A 158 -10.35 -4.18 -9.03
N TYR A 159 -10.90 -3.86 -7.86
CA TYR A 159 -11.58 -2.60 -7.63
C TYR A 159 -10.65 -1.40 -7.84
N ASN A 160 -11.15 -0.39 -8.56
CA ASN A 160 -10.39 0.82 -8.84
C ASN A 160 -10.65 1.89 -7.78
N TRP A 161 -9.81 1.89 -6.74
CA TRP A 161 -9.83 2.86 -5.63
C TRP A 161 -9.61 4.32 -6.06
N ARG A 162 -9.21 4.59 -7.30
CA ARG A 162 -8.99 5.96 -7.80
C ARG A 162 -10.30 6.64 -8.21
N LYS A 163 -11.30 5.86 -8.63
CA LYS A 163 -12.60 6.35 -9.09
C LYS A 163 -13.45 6.86 -7.93
N GLY A 164 -14.50 7.62 -8.24
CA GLY A 164 -15.44 8.12 -7.23
C GLY A 164 -14.84 9.07 -6.19
N GLY A 165 -13.71 9.72 -6.51
CA GLY A 165 -13.04 10.65 -5.61
C GLY A 165 -12.04 10.02 -4.64
N GLY A 166 -11.78 8.71 -4.71
CA GLY A 166 -10.92 8.02 -3.73
C GLY A 166 -9.48 8.57 -3.65
N SER A 167 -8.92 9.03 -4.77
CA SER A 167 -7.58 9.67 -4.76
C SER A 167 -7.56 10.99 -3.97
N GLN A 168 -8.65 11.76 -4.05
CA GLN A 168 -8.78 13.04 -3.35
C GLN A 168 -9.00 12.78 -1.85
N ARG A 169 -9.88 11.83 -1.53
CA ARG A 169 -10.11 11.36 -0.16
C ARG A 169 -8.86 10.84 0.52
N MET A 170 -8.03 10.10 -0.19
CA MET A 170 -6.73 9.66 0.31
C MET A 170 -5.86 10.83 0.80
N ILE A 171 -5.83 11.94 0.07
CA ILE A 171 -5.08 13.14 0.47
C ILE A 171 -5.74 13.83 1.68
N GLU A 172 -7.06 13.93 1.69
CA GLU A 172 -7.81 14.51 2.82
C GLU A 172 -7.57 13.74 4.13
N ILE A 173 -7.69 12.40 4.08
CA ILE A 173 -7.43 11.51 5.21
C ILE A 173 -5.95 11.63 5.62
N SER A 174 -5.02 11.62 4.65
CA SER A 174 -3.60 11.75 4.97
C SER A 174 -3.28 13.05 5.72
N LYS A 175 -3.90 14.17 5.32
CA LYS A 175 -3.76 15.47 6.03
C LYS A 175 -4.42 15.44 7.41
N ARG A 176 -5.63 14.88 7.50
CA ARG A 176 -6.37 14.76 8.77
C ARG A 176 -5.60 13.94 9.80
N GLU A 177 -5.05 12.81 9.38
CA GLU A 177 -4.34 11.87 10.24
C GLU A 177 -2.85 12.19 10.43
N ASN A 178 -2.38 13.25 9.76
CA ASN A 178 -0.98 13.66 9.69
C ASN A 178 -0.05 12.50 9.32
N PHE A 179 -0.40 11.74 8.28
CA PHE A 179 0.39 10.59 7.86
C PHE A 179 1.78 10.99 7.36
N TYR A 180 2.73 10.07 7.47
CA TYR A 180 4.06 10.19 6.94
C TYR A 180 4.02 10.30 5.42
N GLN A 181 4.56 11.40 4.90
CA GLN A 181 4.61 11.68 3.48
C GLN A 181 5.80 10.96 2.84
N GLN A 182 5.50 9.80 2.27
CA GLN A 182 6.47 8.96 1.58
C GLN A 182 6.91 9.62 0.27
N GLU A 183 8.23 9.73 0.08
CA GLU A 183 8.83 10.40 -1.09
C GLU A 183 9.30 9.43 -2.18
N TYR A 184 9.14 8.11 -1.98
CA TYR A 184 9.58 7.04 -2.88
C TYR A 184 8.74 5.78 -2.65
N CYS A 185 8.78 4.82 -3.58
CA CYS A 185 7.93 3.62 -3.53
C CYS A 185 8.16 2.77 -2.27
N GLY A 186 9.38 2.78 -1.74
CA GLY A 186 9.79 2.06 -0.53
C GLY A 186 11.05 1.22 -0.76
N CYS A 187 11.31 0.72 -1.97
CA CYS A 187 12.50 -0.08 -2.22
C CYS A 187 13.78 0.74 -2.37
N VAL A 188 14.93 0.10 -2.06
CA VAL A 188 16.26 0.72 -2.12
C VAL A 188 16.56 1.31 -3.50
N TYR A 189 16.09 0.67 -4.57
CA TYR A 189 16.30 1.17 -5.93
C TYR A 189 15.42 2.38 -6.26
N SER A 190 14.17 2.41 -5.82
CA SER A 190 13.32 3.62 -5.95
C SER A 190 13.89 4.78 -5.12
N LEU A 191 14.47 4.50 -3.94
CA LEU A 191 15.19 5.50 -3.14
C LEU A 191 16.45 6.02 -3.86
N ARG A 192 17.25 5.12 -4.44
CA ARG A 192 18.44 5.45 -5.25
C ARG A 192 18.07 6.38 -6.40
N ASP A 193 17.09 5.98 -7.19
CA ASP A 193 16.70 6.68 -8.41
C ASP A 193 16.07 8.04 -8.09
N THR A 194 15.20 8.10 -7.07
CA THR A 194 14.61 9.36 -6.61
C THR A 194 15.68 10.32 -6.10
N ASN A 195 16.65 9.85 -5.30
CA ASN A 195 17.74 10.69 -4.83
C ASN A 195 18.66 11.17 -5.95
N ARG A 196 18.93 10.33 -6.97
CA ARG A 196 19.71 10.72 -8.16
C ARG A 196 19.00 11.84 -8.91
N HIS A 197 17.69 11.70 -9.14
CA HIS A 197 16.86 12.72 -9.79
C HIS A 197 16.84 14.04 -9.00
N ARG A 198 16.64 13.99 -7.68
CA ARG A 198 16.65 15.18 -6.82
C ARG A 198 17.98 15.92 -6.89
N ARG A 199 19.11 15.21 -6.78
CA ARG A 199 20.44 15.82 -6.88
C ARG A 199 20.70 16.46 -8.25
N ALA A 200 20.25 15.82 -9.33
CA ALA A 200 20.36 16.39 -10.68
C ALA A 200 19.56 17.70 -10.83
N GLN A 201 18.55 17.92 -9.98
CA GLN A 201 17.76 19.15 -9.90
C GLN A 201 18.23 20.12 -8.80
N GLY A 202 19.39 19.89 -8.18
CA GLY A 202 19.90 20.73 -7.10
C GLY A 202 19.15 20.60 -5.77
N ARG A 203 18.37 19.53 -5.59
CA ARG A 203 17.60 19.25 -4.36
C ARG A 203 18.33 18.25 -3.47
N ASP A 204 18.17 18.40 -2.16
CA ASP A 204 18.69 17.45 -1.18
C ASP A 204 18.04 16.07 -1.29
N ARG A 205 18.76 15.07 -0.75
CA ARG A 205 18.29 13.69 -0.64
C ARG A 205 17.05 13.61 0.26
N ILE A 206 16.31 12.51 0.14
CA ILE A 206 15.19 12.19 1.02
C ILE A 206 15.70 11.98 2.45
N HIS A 207 15.04 12.60 3.41
CA HIS A 207 15.25 12.40 4.85
C HIS A 207 14.04 11.70 5.46
N ILE A 208 14.26 10.50 6.00
CA ILE A 208 13.19 9.61 6.46
C ILE A 208 12.61 10.10 7.79
N GLY A 209 11.29 10.18 7.85
CA GLY A 209 10.54 10.62 9.03
C GLY A 209 10.49 12.13 9.23
N VAL A 210 10.69 12.93 8.17
CA VAL A 210 10.65 14.40 8.26
C VAL A 210 9.34 14.99 7.78
N LYS A 211 8.82 14.54 6.63
CA LYS A 211 7.63 15.13 6.01
C LYS A 211 6.37 14.38 6.43
N PHE A 212 5.35 15.13 6.84
CA PHE A 212 4.03 14.63 7.19
C PHE A 212 2.98 15.49 6.51
N TYR A 213 1.93 14.85 6.00
CA TYR A 213 0.80 15.55 5.42
C TYR A 213 0.18 16.49 6.46
N GLY A 214 -0.16 17.72 6.06
CA GLY A 214 -0.78 18.70 6.97
C GLY A 214 0.19 19.41 7.93
N ARG A 215 1.50 19.10 7.89
CA ARG A 215 2.53 19.73 8.73
C ARG A 215 3.56 20.56 7.95
N GLU A 216 3.19 21.04 6.77
CA GLU A 216 4.07 21.75 5.83
C GLU A 216 4.66 23.06 6.40
N GLU A 217 4.09 23.60 7.50
CA GLU A 217 4.52 24.84 8.15
C GLU A 217 5.59 24.68 9.24
N ILE A 218 5.86 23.47 9.75
CA ILE A 218 6.73 23.29 10.93
C ILE A 218 8.24 23.32 10.58
N LEU A 219 8.61 23.15 9.31
CA LEU A 219 10.03 23.04 8.89
C LEU A 219 10.68 24.37 8.50
N ASN A 220 9.94 25.49 8.52
CA ASN A 220 10.47 26.83 8.25
C ASN A 220 10.65 27.69 9.52
N GLY A 221 10.48 27.09 10.71
CA GLY A 221 10.62 27.77 11.99
C GLY A 221 11.68 27.12 12.85
N ASP A 222 12.95 27.30 12.46
CA ASP A 222 14.13 27.32 13.34
C ASP A 222 15.31 27.77 12.48
N SER A 223 15.40 29.09 12.30
CA SER A 223 16.58 29.82 11.83
C SER A 223 16.92 30.90 12.83
#